data_AF-A0A1J0R4Z6-F1
#
_entry.id   AF-A0A1J0R4Z6-F1
#
_cell.length_a   1.000
_cell.length_b   1.000
_cell.length_c   1.000
_cell.angle_alpha   90.00
_cell.angle_beta   90.00
_cell.angle_gamma   90.00
#
_symmetry.space_group_name_H-M   'P 1'
#
loop_
_entity.id
_entity.type
_entity.pdbx_description
1 polymer ?
#
loop_
_entity_poly.entity_id
_entity_poly.type
_entity_poly.pdbx_seq_one_letter_code
_entity_poly.pdbx_strand_id
1 'polypeptide(L)'
;VTTKKRKQAWHRILAALTLTAFTQADNEATDNSALYHALCETVNLARGTSKLREALKPVTSAYNALTELNTSADDIAKSAGVPKEHVNKHWTTNWDRWQTAVNKLKSTFTTPDKVKNNALTNLKQPAKSLATAAIRQAATTAPNIMDKIESEKQAATKYTAATAQEQIRQLVFGAGSTGQTNDNSRVFKTPSNTRQTDCTDKAVTVAATLVCVCAKDNAGALTTPCFRGQLNTQDWHSGNTPPSPTLCNELIGHCPEEKSSVITATNLKTLAQRVRAMVKIILGAGYLGTLHNGTSCEGTQGGAICTKYTGYTAAAASHAWKIP
;
A
#
# COMPACT_ATOMS: atom_id res chain seq x y z
N VAL A 1 -26.98 29.87 18.49
CA VAL A 1 -26.68 29.69 17.04
C VAL A 1 -27.42 28.46 16.56
N THR A 2 -28.58 28.68 15.97
CA THR A 2 -29.73 27.76 15.96
C THR A 2 -29.71 26.78 14.79
N THR A 3 -30.33 25.62 15.03
CA THR A 3 -30.66 24.46 14.17
C THR A 3 -31.04 24.78 12.70
N LYS A 4 -31.43 26.02 12.40
CA LYS A 4 -31.64 26.54 11.04
C LYS A 4 -30.38 26.45 10.16
N LYS A 5 -29.19 26.77 10.69
CA LYS A 5 -27.92 26.71 9.93
C LYS A 5 -27.49 25.28 9.55
N ARG A 6 -27.79 24.28 10.40
CA ARG A 6 -27.52 22.87 10.09
C ARG A 6 -28.44 22.35 8.98
N LYS A 7 -29.76 22.61 9.04
CA LYS A 7 -30.68 22.20 7.96
C LYS A 7 -30.29 22.81 6.60
N GLN A 8 -29.84 24.07 6.60
CA GLN A 8 -29.40 24.77 5.38
C GLN A 8 -28.09 24.20 4.80
N ALA A 9 -27.17 23.73 5.65
CA ALA A 9 -25.96 23.03 5.21
C ALA A 9 -26.28 21.64 4.62
N TRP A 10 -27.20 20.90 5.22
CA TRP A 10 -27.65 19.61 4.69
C TRP A 10 -28.40 19.74 3.37
N HIS A 11 -29.23 20.77 3.19
CA HIS A 11 -29.91 21.02 1.91
C HIS A 11 -28.94 21.46 0.81
N ARG A 12 -27.85 22.17 1.15
CA ARG A 12 -26.79 22.52 0.19
C ARG A 12 -25.93 21.32 -0.22
N ILE A 13 -25.65 20.39 0.70
CA ILE A 13 -24.96 19.13 0.39
C ILE A 13 -25.87 18.22 -0.45
N LEU A 14 -27.16 18.13 -0.13
CA LEU A 14 -28.13 17.36 -0.92
C LEU A 14 -28.37 17.98 -2.30
N ALA A 15 -28.38 19.32 -2.42
CA ALA A 15 -28.46 20.02 -3.70
C ALA A 15 -27.17 19.84 -4.54
N ALA A 16 -26.00 19.81 -3.90
CA ALA A 16 -24.73 19.48 -4.58
C ALA A 16 -24.65 18.00 -5.00
N LEU A 17 -25.35 17.10 -4.29
CA LEU A 17 -25.50 15.68 -4.66
C LEU A 17 -26.62 15.40 -5.67
N THR A 18 -27.51 16.36 -5.96
CA THR A 18 -28.63 16.20 -6.90
C THR A 18 -28.50 17.05 -8.17
N LEU A 19 -27.54 17.99 -8.24
CA LEU A 19 -27.20 18.71 -9.48
C LEU A 19 -26.20 17.98 -10.39
N THR A 20 -25.99 16.68 -10.19
CA THR A 20 -25.48 15.76 -11.22
C THR A 20 -26.62 14.99 -11.89
N ALA A 21 -27.76 15.68 -12.11
CA ALA A 21 -28.71 15.24 -13.12
C ALA A 21 -28.06 15.50 -14.49
N PHE A 22 -27.54 14.42 -15.08
CA PHE A 22 -27.04 14.38 -16.45
C PHE A 22 -28.10 14.94 -17.41
N THR A 23 -27.90 16.16 -17.89
CA THR A 23 -28.51 16.59 -19.14
C THR A 23 -27.78 15.84 -20.26
N GLN A 24 -28.46 14.91 -20.93
CA GLN A 24 -28.01 14.31 -22.17
C GLN A 24 -27.94 15.38 -23.25
N ALA A 25 -26.74 15.90 -23.49
CA ALA A 25 -26.41 16.70 -24.67
C ALA A 25 -25.13 16.08 -25.23
N ASP A 26 -25.27 15.19 -26.22
CA ASP A 26 -24.20 14.49 -26.95
C ASP A 26 -22.97 14.18 -26.09
N ASN A 27 -23.19 13.34 -25.07
CA ASN A 27 -22.26 13.13 -23.95
C ASN A 27 -21.04 12.26 -24.28
N GLU A 28 -20.90 11.75 -25.50
CA GLU A 28 -19.88 10.73 -25.83
C GLU A 28 -18.44 11.18 -25.51
N ALA A 29 -18.16 12.49 -25.54
CA ALA A 29 -16.84 13.10 -25.39
C ALA A 29 -16.18 13.00 -23.98
N THR A 30 -16.65 12.15 -23.06
CA THR A 30 -16.03 11.99 -21.71
C THR A 30 -16.31 10.65 -21.03
N ASP A 31 -16.76 9.62 -21.75
CA ASP A 31 -17.41 8.48 -21.11
C ASP A 31 -16.51 7.67 -20.15
N ASN A 32 -15.18 7.77 -20.29
CA ASN A 32 -14.22 7.15 -19.39
C ASN A 32 -13.71 8.05 -18.26
N SER A 33 -14.27 9.25 -18.03
CA SER A 33 -13.73 10.22 -17.06
C SER A 33 -13.60 9.71 -15.63
N ALA A 34 -14.64 9.05 -15.10
CA ALA A 34 -14.58 8.49 -13.74
C ALA A 34 -13.51 7.39 -13.61
N LEU A 35 -13.36 6.57 -14.66
CA LEU A 35 -12.34 5.54 -14.73
C LEU A 35 -10.94 6.14 -14.84
N TYR A 36 -10.77 7.13 -15.70
CA TYR A 36 -9.53 7.88 -15.87
C TYR A 36 -9.04 8.45 -14.54
N HIS A 37 -9.90 9.12 -13.77
CA HIS A 37 -9.53 9.64 -12.45
C HIS A 37 -9.11 8.52 -11.49
N ALA A 38 -9.81 7.38 -11.50
CA ALA A 38 -9.42 6.25 -10.66
C ALA A 38 -8.06 5.65 -11.06
N LEU A 39 -7.77 5.54 -12.35
CA LEU A 39 -6.48 5.04 -12.84
C LEU A 39 -5.34 6.04 -12.57
N CYS A 40 -5.60 7.35 -12.69
CA CYS A 40 -4.63 8.38 -12.37
C CYS A 40 -4.26 8.43 -10.89
N GLU A 41 -5.18 8.09 -9.97
CA GLU A 41 -4.84 7.93 -8.56
C GLU A 41 -3.77 6.83 -8.38
N THR A 42 -3.87 5.72 -9.12
CA THR A 42 -2.83 4.68 -9.09
C THR A 42 -1.50 5.14 -9.69
N VAL A 43 -1.53 5.91 -10.78
CA VAL A 43 -0.32 6.53 -11.37
C VAL A 43 0.37 7.44 -10.35
N ASN A 44 -0.40 8.24 -9.61
CA ASN A 44 0.13 9.11 -8.56
C ASN A 44 0.76 8.33 -7.41
N LEU A 45 0.20 7.19 -7.02
CA LEU A 45 0.85 6.30 -6.04
C LEU A 45 2.22 5.80 -6.55
N ALA A 46 2.37 5.50 -7.84
CA ALA A 46 3.65 5.08 -8.43
C ALA A 46 4.68 6.22 -8.53
N ARG A 47 4.21 7.45 -8.81
CA ARG A 47 5.03 8.68 -8.82
C ARG A 47 5.42 9.13 -7.41
N GLY A 48 4.61 8.84 -6.40
CA GLY A 48 4.89 9.23 -5.02
C GLY A 48 6.14 8.57 -4.41
N THR A 49 6.53 9.08 -3.25
CA THR A 49 7.46 8.41 -2.34
C THR A 49 6.67 7.80 -1.18
N SER A 50 6.67 6.46 -1.12
CA SER A 50 6.07 5.72 -0.01
C SER A 50 6.63 6.17 1.33
N LYS A 51 5.74 6.59 2.23
CA LYS A 51 5.99 6.59 3.68
C LYS A 51 5.21 5.43 4.27
N LEU A 52 5.74 4.21 4.23
CA LEU A 52 5.21 3.17 5.09
C LEU A 52 5.44 3.60 6.54
N ARG A 53 4.47 3.34 7.42
CA ARG A 53 4.64 3.60 8.86
C ARG A 53 5.94 2.93 9.31
N GLU A 54 6.85 3.70 9.88
CA GLU A 54 8.11 3.18 10.40
C GLU A 54 7.79 2.04 11.38
N ALA A 55 8.48 0.90 11.23
CA ALA A 55 8.32 -0.21 12.15
C ALA A 55 8.53 0.30 13.58
N LEU A 56 7.75 -0.22 14.53
CA LEU A 56 7.91 0.09 15.95
C LEU A 56 9.39 -0.05 16.32
N LYS A 57 10.01 1.07 16.74
CA LYS A 57 11.37 1.01 17.29
C LYS A 57 11.27 0.22 18.59
N PRO A 58 12.00 -0.89 18.74
CA PRO A 58 11.88 -1.69 19.94
C PRO A 58 12.35 -0.83 21.12
N VAL A 59 11.57 -0.81 22.19
CA VAL A 59 11.94 -0.13 23.45
C VAL A 59 12.92 -1.01 24.21
N THR A 60 14.03 -1.37 23.56
CA THR A 60 15.08 -2.24 24.14
C THR A 60 15.67 -1.61 25.40
N SER A 61 15.72 -0.29 25.49
CA SER A 61 16.23 0.44 26.65
C SER A 61 15.41 0.21 27.92
N ALA A 62 14.07 0.10 27.83
CA ALA A 62 13.21 -0.17 28.97
C ALA A 62 13.28 -1.64 29.40
N TYR A 63 13.28 -2.56 28.42
CA TYR A 63 13.44 -3.98 28.67
C TYR A 63 14.80 -4.32 29.31
N ASN A 64 15.88 -3.72 28.80
CA ASN A 64 17.22 -3.89 29.34
C ASN A 64 17.32 -3.32 30.76
N ALA A 65 16.75 -2.12 31.00
CA ALA A 65 16.75 -1.52 32.33
C ALA A 65 15.98 -2.37 33.36
N LEU A 66 14.85 -2.96 32.97
CA LEU A 66 14.08 -3.87 33.83
C LEU A 66 14.84 -5.16 34.14
N THR A 67 15.55 -5.70 33.14
CA THR A 67 16.42 -6.89 33.33
C THR A 67 17.57 -6.57 34.27
N GLU A 68 18.25 -5.43 34.07
CA GLU A 68 19.36 -4.96 34.91
C GLU A 68 18.89 -4.69 36.36
N LEU A 69 17.71 -4.11 36.55
CA LEU A 69 17.09 -3.91 37.87
C LEU A 69 16.75 -5.23 38.56
N ASN A 70 16.11 -6.17 37.83
CA ASN A 70 15.78 -7.49 38.37
C ASN A 70 17.05 -8.24 38.79
N THR A 71 18.08 -8.25 37.95
CA THR A 71 19.38 -8.88 38.27
C THR A 71 20.05 -8.23 39.48
N SER A 72 19.91 -6.91 39.69
CA SER A 72 20.47 -6.20 40.86
C SER A 72 19.70 -6.41 42.16
N ALA A 73 18.39 -6.69 42.07
CA ALA A 73 17.50 -6.88 43.22
C ALA A 73 17.51 -8.32 43.74
N ASP A 74 18.15 -9.23 43.01
CA ASP A 74 18.11 -10.67 43.23
C ASP A 74 19.51 -11.25 43.42
N ASP A 75 19.60 -12.46 44.00
CA ASP A 75 20.86 -13.19 44.20
C ASP A 75 21.50 -13.67 42.87
N ILE A 76 20.96 -13.27 41.71
CA ILE A 76 21.50 -13.57 40.37
C ILE A 76 22.91 -12.99 40.20
N ALA A 77 23.25 -11.90 40.88
CA ALA A 77 24.62 -11.40 40.95
C ALA A 77 25.61 -12.44 41.54
N LYS A 78 25.14 -13.34 42.41
CA LYS A 78 25.92 -14.45 42.99
C LYS A 78 26.14 -15.61 42.00
N SER A 79 25.46 -15.62 40.85
CA SER A 79 25.62 -16.63 39.80
C SER A 79 26.67 -16.25 38.74
N ALA A 80 27.40 -15.14 38.96
CA ALA A 80 28.46 -14.70 38.07
C ALA A 80 29.51 -15.82 37.87
N GLY A 81 29.61 -16.33 36.65
CA GLY A 81 30.58 -17.38 36.30
C GLY A 81 30.05 -18.81 36.34
N VAL A 82 28.75 -19.05 36.58
CA VAL A 82 28.16 -20.39 36.43
C VAL A 82 28.01 -20.74 34.94
N PRO A 83 28.55 -21.87 34.46
CA PRO A 83 28.35 -22.34 33.09
C PRO A 83 26.88 -22.65 32.78
N LYS A 84 26.45 -22.39 31.53
CA LYS A 84 25.05 -22.55 31.07
C LYS A 84 24.55 -23.99 31.18
N GLU A 85 25.45 -24.96 31.07
CA GLU A 85 25.16 -26.39 31.28
C GLU A 85 24.72 -26.75 32.72
N HIS A 86 24.94 -25.87 33.69
CA HIS A 86 24.57 -26.12 35.09
C HIS A 86 23.30 -25.41 35.55
N VAL A 87 22.57 -24.74 34.65
CA VAL A 87 21.28 -24.09 34.99
C VAL A 87 20.09 -24.92 34.53
N ASN A 88 19.03 -24.95 35.34
CA ASN A 88 17.83 -25.72 35.02
C ASN A 88 17.10 -25.18 33.76
N LYS A 89 16.19 -25.98 33.21
CA LYS A 89 15.46 -25.68 31.96
C LYS A 89 14.66 -24.36 32.00
N HIS A 90 14.23 -23.92 33.19
CA HIS A 90 13.51 -22.66 33.38
C HIS A 90 14.46 -21.44 33.28
N TRP A 91 15.74 -21.64 33.59
CA TRP A 91 16.77 -20.60 33.57
C TRP A 91 17.48 -20.51 32.21
N THR A 92 17.57 -21.61 31.47
CA THR A 92 18.31 -21.69 30.19
C THR A 92 17.85 -20.65 29.16
N THR A 93 16.54 -20.37 29.08
CA THR A 93 15.96 -19.42 28.09
C THR A 93 16.42 -17.98 28.30
N ASN A 94 16.62 -17.55 29.55
CA ASN A 94 16.95 -16.17 29.89
C ASN A 94 18.43 -15.99 30.31
N TRP A 95 19.20 -17.07 30.37
CA TRP A 95 20.53 -17.11 30.97
C TRP A 95 21.53 -16.14 30.33
N ASP A 96 21.63 -16.11 29.00
CA ASP A 96 22.59 -15.24 28.30
C ASP A 96 22.27 -13.75 28.52
N ARG A 97 20.98 -13.42 28.64
CA ARG A 97 20.51 -12.06 28.95
C ARG A 97 20.85 -11.68 30.39
N TRP A 98 20.67 -12.59 31.34
CA TRP A 98 21.06 -12.39 32.73
C TRP A 98 22.58 -12.26 32.89
N GLN A 99 23.38 -13.09 32.22
CA GLN A 99 24.85 -12.93 32.24
C GLN A 99 25.29 -11.57 31.67
N THR A 100 24.64 -11.10 30.60
CA THR A 100 24.92 -9.76 30.05
C THR A 100 24.61 -8.65 31.06
N ALA A 101 23.47 -8.74 31.75
CA ALA A 101 23.11 -7.81 32.82
C ALA A 101 24.10 -7.89 33.99
N VAL A 102 24.45 -9.09 34.45
CA VAL A 102 25.46 -9.32 35.50
C VAL A 102 26.81 -8.70 35.10
N ASN A 103 27.27 -8.90 33.86
CA ASN A 103 28.55 -8.35 33.39
C ASN A 103 28.57 -6.81 33.40
N LYS A 104 27.45 -6.16 33.07
CA LYS A 104 27.33 -4.70 33.18
C LYS A 104 27.37 -4.21 34.64
N LEU A 105 26.88 -5.02 35.57
CA LEU A 105 26.85 -4.71 37.00
C LEU A 105 28.18 -4.99 37.73
N LYS A 106 29.15 -5.66 37.09
CA LYS A 106 30.44 -6.04 37.72
C LYS A 106 31.38 -4.89 38.05
N SER A 107 31.18 -3.69 37.48
CA SER A 107 32.02 -2.51 37.75
C SER A 107 31.16 -1.27 38.02
N THR A 108 31.57 -0.43 38.98
CA THR A 108 30.96 0.87 39.26
C THR A 108 31.02 1.82 38.05
N PHE A 109 31.97 1.62 37.13
CA PHE A 109 32.06 2.38 35.88
C PHE A 109 31.06 1.91 34.81
N THR A 110 30.65 0.65 34.83
CA THR A 110 29.71 0.05 33.84
C THR A 110 28.29 -0.11 34.37
N THR A 111 28.08 0.08 35.68
CA THR A 111 26.77 0.01 36.32
C THR A 111 25.90 1.15 35.77
N PRO A 112 24.73 0.84 35.18
CA PRO A 112 23.83 1.87 34.63
C PRO A 112 23.37 2.84 35.73
N ASP A 113 23.28 4.13 35.41
CA ASP A 113 22.84 5.17 36.38
C ASP A 113 21.47 4.88 36.99
N LYS A 114 20.60 4.20 36.26
CA LYS A 114 19.27 3.77 36.73
C LYS A 114 19.32 2.71 37.83
N VAL A 115 20.40 1.93 37.89
CA VAL A 115 20.68 0.96 38.95
C VAL A 115 21.39 1.64 40.11
N LYS A 116 22.36 2.54 39.83
CA LYS A 116 23.04 3.37 40.84
C LYS A 116 22.07 4.24 41.64
N ASN A 117 21.11 4.83 40.93
CA ASN A 117 20.06 5.70 41.48
C ASN A 117 18.75 4.95 41.76
N ASN A 118 18.77 3.61 41.81
CA ASN A 118 17.54 2.89 42.07
C ASN A 118 17.04 3.22 43.48
N ALA A 119 15.73 3.36 43.65
CA ALA A 119 15.15 3.66 44.96
C ALA A 119 15.29 2.48 45.95
N LEU A 120 15.58 1.26 45.48
CA LEU A 120 15.63 0.03 46.29
C LEU A 120 16.77 0.02 47.31
N THR A 121 17.90 0.70 47.03
CA THR A 121 19.01 0.84 47.98
C THR A 121 18.61 1.67 49.20
N ASN A 122 17.66 2.59 49.04
CA ASN A 122 17.16 3.46 50.10
C ASN A 122 15.91 2.90 50.82
N LEU A 123 15.33 1.79 50.34
CA LEU A 123 14.17 1.15 50.97
C LEU A 123 14.60 0.26 52.14
N LYS A 124 13.90 0.40 53.28
CA LYS A 124 13.97 -0.54 54.41
C LYS A 124 13.01 -1.71 54.20
N GLN A 125 13.21 -2.80 54.95
CA GLN A 125 12.20 -3.86 55.04
C GLN A 125 10.93 -3.33 55.73
N PRO A 126 9.71 -3.75 55.32
CA PRO A 126 9.35 -4.74 54.29
C PRO A 126 9.18 -4.17 52.86
N ALA A 127 9.20 -2.85 52.69
CA ALA A 127 8.97 -2.19 51.40
C ALA A 127 9.97 -2.63 50.31
N LYS A 128 11.22 -2.88 50.70
CA LYS A 128 12.25 -3.43 49.80
C LYS A 128 11.84 -4.79 49.22
N SER A 129 11.28 -5.69 50.04
CA SER A 129 10.83 -7.02 49.61
C SER A 129 9.67 -6.93 48.60
N LEU A 130 8.69 -6.06 48.86
CA LEU A 130 7.55 -5.83 47.96
C LEU A 130 8.00 -5.26 46.61
N ALA A 131 8.91 -4.28 46.62
CA ALA A 131 9.45 -3.69 45.41
C ALA A 131 10.27 -4.70 44.58
N THR A 132 11.08 -5.55 45.22
CA THR A 132 11.77 -6.66 44.56
C THR A 132 10.79 -7.65 43.92
N ALA A 133 9.71 -8.02 44.61
CA ALA A 133 8.69 -8.92 44.07
C ALA A 133 7.98 -8.33 42.84
N ALA A 134 7.65 -7.04 42.86
CA ALA A 134 7.05 -6.34 41.72
C ALA A 134 7.99 -6.28 40.51
N ILE A 135 9.29 -6.03 40.73
CA ILE A 135 10.31 -6.03 39.67
C ILE A 135 10.45 -7.43 39.06
N ARG A 136 10.48 -8.49 39.88
CA ARG A 136 10.50 -9.88 39.40
C ARG A 136 9.28 -10.21 38.55
N GLN A 137 8.09 -9.83 39.00
CA GLN A 137 6.86 -10.06 38.24
C GLN A 137 6.91 -9.34 36.87
N ALA A 138 7.36 -8.08 36.83
CA ALA A 138 7.54 -7.36 35.58
C ALA A 138 8.59 -8.03 34.68
N ALA A 139 9.73 -8.46 35.24
CA ALA A 139 10.82 -9.10 34.51
C ALA A 139 10.48 -10.51 33.97
N THR A 140 9.53 -11.22 34.59
CA THR A 140 9.01 -12.49 34.04
C THR A 140 8.04 -12.29 32.88
N THR A 141 7.33 -11.16 32.84
CA THR A 141 6.32 -10.88 31.81
C THR A 141 6.93 -10.20 30.57
N ALA A 142 7.94 -9.36 30.77
CA ALA A 142 8.55 -8.57 29.71
C ALA A 142 9.20 -9.37 28.56
N PRO A 143 9.79 -10.57 28.77
CA PRO A 143 10.30 -11.40 27.68
C PRO A 143 9.22 -11.76 26.65
N ASN A 144 8.03 -12.16 27.08
CA ASN A 144 6.92 -12.51 26.17
C ASN A 144 6.49 -11.32 25.31
N ILE A 145 6.51 -10.11 25.88
CA ILE A 145 6.20 -8.87 25.15
C ILE A 145 7.30 -8.57 24.13
N MET A 146 8.56 -8.72 24.51
CA MET A 146 9.69 -8.50 23.60
C MET A 146 9.74 -9.53 22.47
N ASP A 147 9.44 -10.79 22.75
CA ASP A 147 9.38 -11.85 21.74
C ASP A 147 8.25 -11.55 20.74
N LYS A 148 7.12 -11.03 21.21
CA LYS A 148 6.04 -10.55 20.34
C LYS A 148 6.45 -9.34 19.50
N ILE A 149 7.14 -8.36 20.10
CA ILE A 149 7.67 -7.19 19.37
C ILE A 149 8.65 -7.63 18.28
N GLU A 150 9.56 -8.56 18.58
CA GLU A 150 10.54 -9.03 17.59
C GLU A 150 9.88 -9.88 16.50
N SER A 151 8.88 -10.70 16.83
CA SER A 151 8.08 -11.44 15.85
C SER A 151 7.32 -10.51 14.90
N GLU A 152 6.63 -9.49 15.45
CA GLU A 152 5.92 -8.49 14.65
C GLU A 152 6.89 -7.66 13.80
N LYS A 153 8.09 -7.35 14.32
CA LYS A 153 9.15 -6.68 13.57
C LYS A 153 9.66 -7.53 12.41
N GLN A 154 9.92 -8.83 12.61
CA GLN A 154 10.33 -9.74 11.53
C GLN A 154 9.22 -9.91 10.49
N ALA A 155 7.95 -9.90 10.89
CA ALA A 155 6.84 -9.87 9.94
C ALA A 155 6.80 -8.54 9.16
N ALA A 156 7.11 -7.41 9.82
CA ALA A 156 7.12 -6.09 9.21
C ALA A 156 8.31 -5.85 8.26
N THR A 157 9.47 -6.50 8.46
CA THR A 157 10.63 -6.36 7.53
C THR A 157 10.37 -6.95 6.15
N LYS A 158 9.36 -7.84 6.00
CA LYS A 158 8.96 -8.39 4.69
C LYS A 158 8.44 -7.32 3.72
N TYR A 159 7.90 -6.22 4.24
CA TYR A 159 7.32 -5.14 3.44
C TYR A 159 7.94 -3.80 3.86
N THR A 160 8.92 -3.35 3.09
CA THR A 160 9.54 -2.03 3.28
C THR A 160 8.83 -0.99 2.42
N ALA A 161 9.01 0.29 2.74
CA ALA A 161 8.54 1.38 1.87
C ALA A 161 9.08 1.24 0.44
N ALA A 162 10.33 0.80 0.30
CA ALA A 162 10.98 0.60 -0.99
C ALA A 162 10.34 -0.55 -1.78
N THR A 163 10.14 -1.72 -1.16
CA THR A 163 9.55 -2.87 -1.85
C THR A 163 8.08 -2.66 -2.19
N ALA A 164 7.32 -1.98 -1.32
CA ALA A 164 5.94 -1.59 -1.64
C ALA A 164 5.88 -0.59 -2.81
N GLN A 165 6.76 0.40 -2.82
CA GLN A 165 6.83 1.37 -3.92
C GLN A 165 7.23 0.69 -5.24
N GLU A 166 8.19 -0.23 -5.20
CA GLU A 166 8.60 -1.02 -6.36
C GLU A 166 7.43 -1.83 -6.92
N GLN A 167 6.67 -2.52 -6.06
CA GLN A 167 5.49 -3.28 -6.49
C GLN A 167 4.44 -2.37 -7.15
N ILE A 168 4.20 -1.18 -6.61
CA ILE A 168 3.26 -0.22 -7.19
C ILE A 168 3.78 0.30 -8.55
N ARG A 169 5.09 0.58 -8.67
CA ARG A 169 5.68 1.00 -9.96
C ARG A 169 5.60 -0.11 -11.00
N GLN A 170 5.84 -1.35 -10.60
CA GLN A 170 5.70 -2.51 -11.48
C GLN A 170 4.24 -2.70 -11.94
N LEU A 171 3.28 -2.46 -11.04
CA LEU A 171 1.86 -2.49 -11.37
C LEU A 171 1.47 -1.42 -12.39
N VAL A 172 2.02 -0.22 -12.24
CA VAL A 172 1.64 0.92 -13.09
C VAL A 172 2.38 0.92 -14.42
N PHE A 173 3.69 0.68 -14.42
CA PHE A 173 4.58 0.86 -15.58
C PHE A 173 5.16 -0.46 -16.11
N GLY A 174 4.87 -1.60 -15.48
CA GLY A 174 5.29 -2.92 -15.94
C GLY A 174 6.49 -3.50 -15.20
N ALA A 175 6.71 -4.80 -15.43
CA ALA A 175 7.68 -5.60 -14.68
C ALA A 175 9.10 -5.00 -14.70
N GLY A 176 9.77 -4.98 -13.54
CA GLY A 176 11.10 -4.40 -13.38
C GLY A 176 11.19 -2.88 -13.52
N SER A 177 10.06 -2.16 -13.55
CA SER A 177 10.07 -0.70 -13.47
C SER A 177 10.44 -0.25 -12.05
N THR A 178 11.51 0.53 -11.95
CA THR A 178 11.99 1.13 -10.70
C THR A 178 11.81 2.65 -10.67
N GLY A 179 11.51 3.26 -11.83
CA GLY A 179 11.36 4.70 -12.01
C GLY A 179 9.90 5.18 -11.94
N GLN A 180 9.72 6.49 -12.11
CA GLN A 180 8.41 7.15 -12.18
C GLN A 180 7.92 7.32 -13.62
N THR A 181 8.68 6.84 -14.59
CA THR A 181 8.44 7.00 -16.03
C THR A 181 7.98 5.70 -16.63
N ASN A 182 7.16 5.81 -17.66
CA ASN A 182 6.68 4.68 -18.44
C ASN A 182 7.77 4.16 -19.38
N ASP A 183 7.90 2.84 -19.45
CA ASP A 183 8.68 2.13 -20.46
C ASP A 183 7.69 1.38 -21.37
N ASN A 184 7.53 1.86 -22.60
CA ASN A 184 6.54 1.33 -23.53
C ASN A 184 6.71 -0.15 -23.87
N SER A 185 7.90 -0.71 -23.66
CA SER A 185 8.13 -2.14 -23.87
C SER A 185 7.52 -3.03 -22.78
N ARG A 186 7.06 -2.45 -21.67
CA ARG A 186 6.64 -3.18 -20.46
C ARG A 186 5.17 -2.99 -20.10
N VAL A 187 4.50 -2.02 -20.71
CA VAL A 187 3.09 -1.69 -20.44
C VAL A 187 2.15 -2.82 -20.88
N PHE A 188 2.42 -3.40 -22.06
CA PHE A 188 1.70 -4.54 -22.61
C PHE A 188 2.57 -5.79 -22.58
N LYS A 189 1.96 -6.97 -22.35
CA LYS A 189 2.71 -8.25 -22.31
C LYS A 189 3.42 -8.56 -23.63
N THR A 190 2.71 -8.39 -24.75
CA THR A 190 3.25 -8.49 -26.11
C THR A 190 2.29 -7.73 -27.03
N PRO A 191 2.58 -6.45 -27.35
CA PRO A 191 1.69 -5.66 -28.17
C PRO A 191 1.61 -6.25 -29.58
N SER A 192 0.43 -6.19 -30.19
CA SER A 192 0.18 -6.56 -31.58
C SER A 192 0.02 -5.29 -32.43
N ASN A 193 -0.48 -5.45 -33.64
CA ASN A 193 -0.88 -4.35 -34.50
C ASN A 193 -2.32 -3.89 -34.26
N THR A 194 -3.14 -4.59 -33.47
CA THR A 194 -4.57 -4.24 -33.29
C THR A 194 -4.91 -3.93 -31.83
N ARG A 195 -5.56 -2.79 -31.63
CA ARG A 195 -6.05 -2.35 -30.33
C ARG A 195 -6.98 -3.36 -29.68
N GLN A 196 -7.91 -3.95 -30.45
CA GLN A 196 -8.82 -4.99 -29.96
C GLN A 196 -8.08 -6.18 -29.33
N THR A 197 -6.90 -6.54 -29.84
CA THR A 197 -6.10 -7.64 -29.29
C THR A 197 -5.32 -7.19 -28.06
N ASP A 198 -4.75 -5.99 -28.11
CA ASP A 198 -3.92 -5.46 -27.02
C ASP A 198 -4.71 -5.02 -25.80
N CYS A 199 -5.92 -4.51 -26.00
CA CYS A 199 -6.87 -4.14 -24.95
C CYS A 199 -7.69 -5.33 -24.46
N THR A 200 -7.02 -6.47 -24.31
CA THR A 200 -7.54 -7.68 -23.67
C THR A 200 -6.73 -7.98 -22.39
N ASP A 201 -6.56 -9.26 -22.05
CA ASP A 201 -5.66 -9.74 -21.00
C ASP A 201 -4.17 -9.41 -21.26
N LYS A 202 -3.84 -8.73 -22.38
CA LYS A 202 -2.51 -8.20 -22.68
C LYS A 202 -2.22 -6.84 -22.03
N ALA A 203 -3.24 -6.07 -21.67
CA ALA A 203 -3.12 -4.80 -20.95
C ALA A 203 -2.86 -5.06 -19.45
N VAL A 204 -1.65 -5.50 -19.14
CA VAL A 204 -1.27 -6.03 -17.81
C VAL A 204 -0.81 -4.97 -16.80
N THR A 205 -0.93 -3.69 -17.15
CA THR A 205 -0.54 -2.56 -16.30
C THR A 205 -1.62 -1.50 -16.27
N VAL A 206 -1.57 -0.62 -15.26
CA VAL A 206 -2.45 0.55 -15.18
C VAL A 206 -2.21 1.48 -16.37
N ALA A 207 -0.96 1.69 -16.77
CA ALA A 207 -0.64 2.53 -17.92
C ALA A 207 -1.20 1.96 -19.24
N ALA A 208 -1.15 0.64 -19.46
CA ALA A 208 -1.76 0.03 -20.63
C ALA A 208 -3.28 0.14 -20.59
N THR A 209 -3.88 0.00 -19.41
CA THR A 209 -5.31 0.21 -19.23
C THR A 209 -5.70 1.66 -19.55
N LEU A 210 -4.93 2.65 -19.09
CA LEU A 210 -5.12 4.06 -19.46
C LEU A 210 -5.05 4.26 -20.98
N VAL A 211 -4.06 3.67 -21.65
CA VAL A 211 -3.96 3.73 -23.11
C VAL A 211 -5.20 3.13 -23.76
N CYS A 212 -5.64 1.95 -23.32
CA CYS A 212 -6.82 1.28 -23.86
C CYS A 212 -8.13 2.06 -23.70
N VAL A 213 -8.30 2.80 -22.61
CA VAL A 213 -9.54 3.53 -22.34
C VAL A 213 -9.49 5.01 -22.74
N CYS A 214 -8.30 5.57 -22.94
CA CYS A 214 -8.11 6.99 -23.24
C CYS A 214 -7.53 7.30 -24.62
N ALA A 215 -6.81 6.37 -25.26
CA ALA A 215 -6.22 6.66 -26.56
C ALA A 215 -7.31 6.92 -27.60
N LYS A 216 -7.12 8.01 -28.35
CA LYS A 216 -7.83 8.28 -29.58
C LYS A 216 -7.23 7.41 -30.69
N ASP A 217 -8.09 6.75 -31.45
CA ASP A 217 -7.69 6.03 -32.67
C ASP A 217 -7.55 7.01 -33.85
N ASN A 218 -6.81 6.64 -34.89
CA ASN A 218 -6.67 7.50 -36.07
C ASN A 218 -7.93 7.45 -36.97
N ALA A 219 -8.74 6.39 -36.85
CA ALA A 219 -9.95 6.19 -37.64
C ALA A 219 -11.19 5.96 -36.77
N GLY A 220 -12.30 6.63 -37.11
CA GLY A 220 -13.60 6.42 -36.45
C GLY A 220 -13.59 6.67 -34.93
N ALA A 221 -12.67 7.50 -34.45
CA ALA A 221 -12.37 7.62 -33.04
C ALA A 221 -13.24 8.65 -32.31
N LEU A 222 -13.47 8.36 -31.04
CA LEU A 222 -13.96 9.36 -30.10
C LEU A 222 -12.86 10.39 -29.82
N THR A 223 -13.16 11.67 -29.99
CA THR A 223 -12.15 12.74 -29.94
C THR A 223 -11.48 12.89 -28.57
N THR A 224 -12.24 12.67 -27.49
CA THR A 224 -11.78 12.94 -26.11
C THR A 224 -12.25 11.86 -25.13
N PRO A 225 -11.73 10.62 -25.23
CA PRO A 225 -12.35 9.49 -24.52
C PRO A 225 -12.36 9.60 -23.00
N CYS A 226 -11.34 10.24 -22.41
CA CYS A 226 -11.20 10.30 -20.95
C CYS A 226 -11.60 11.64 -20.33
N PHE A 227 -11.44 12.77 -21.01
CA PHE A 227 -11.89 14.07 -20.47
C PHE A 227 -11.98 15.11 -21.58
N ARG A 228 -12.88 16.10 -21.42
CA ARG A 228 -13.02 17.20 -22.40
C ARG A 228 -11.72 17.98 -22.50
N GLY A 229 -11.30 18.26 -23.73
CA GLY A 229 -10.04 18.94 -23.98
C GLY A 229 -8.81 18.03 -23.79
N GLN A 230 -8.99 16.70 -23.82
CA GLN A 230 -7.87 15.79 -23.99
C GLN A 230 -7.16 16.11 -25.31
N LEU A 231 -5.88 16.48 -25.21
CA LEU A 231 -5.02 16.79 -26.35
C LEU A 231 -3.87 15.80 -26.38
N ASN A 232 -3.80 15.02 -27.45
CA ASN A 232 -2.65 14.15 -27.74
C ASN A 232 -2.03 14.63 -29.06
N THR A 233 -0.71 14.63 -29.16
CA THR A 233 -0.03 15.02 -30.40
C THR A 233 0.00 13.88 -31.43
N GLN A 234 -0.30 12.65 -30.99
CA GLN A 234 -0.33 11.45 -31.81
C GLN A 234 -1.63 10.68 -31.58
N ASP A 235 -2.15 10.07 -32.64
CA ASP A 235 -3.25 9.10 -32.56
C ASP A 235 -2.70 7.66 -32.55
N TRP A 236 -3.46 6.72 -31.99
CA TRP A 236 -3.14 5.31 -32.15
C TRP A 236 -3.58 4.84 -33.54
N HIS A 237 -2.62 4.41 -34.35
CA HIS A 237 -2.87 3.83 -35.67
C HIS A 237 -3.16 2.31 -35.58
N SER A 238 -4.28 1.95 -34.97
CA SER A 238 -4.70 0.56 -34.80
C SER A 238 -4.83 -0.13 -36.17
N GLY A 239 -4.47 -1.41 -36.23
CA GLY A 239 -4.31 -2.19 -37.47
C GLY A 239 -2.90 -2.14 -38.07
N ASN A 240 -2.14 -1.08 -37.79
CA ASN A 240 -0.81 -0.86 -38.36
C ASN A 240 0.31 -1.04 -37.33
N THR A 241 0.22 -0.31 -36.21
CA THR A 241 1.30 -0.23 -35.23
C THR A 241 0.78 -0.30 -33.78
N PRO A 242 1.62 -0.78 -32.86
CA PRO A 242 1.37 -0.60 -31.43
C PRO A 242 1.35 0.88 -31.06
N PRO A 243 0.78 1.26 -29.91
CA PRO A 243 0.72 2.66 -29.49
C PRO A 243 2.13 3.20 -29.32
N SER A 244 2.37 4.42 -29.84
CA SER A 244 3.69 5.03 -29.79
C SER A 244 4.10 5.36 -28.34
N PRO A 245 5.40 5.36 -28.02
CA PRO A 245 5.88 5.83 -26.72
C PRO A 245 5.40 7.24 -26.37
N THR A 246 5.36 8.14 -27.35
CA THR A 246 4.85 9.51 -27.18
C THR A 246 3.39 9.52 -26.73
N LEU A 247 2.51 8.78 -27.43
CA LEU A 247 1.09 8.71 -27.07
C LEU A 247 0.89 8.16 -25.65
N CYS A 248 1.57 7.06 -25.30
CA CYS A 248 1.46 6.50 -23.96
C CYS A 248 1.92 7.49 -22.89
N ASN A 249 3.05 8.17 -23.11
CA ASN A 249 3.59 9.14 -22.17
C ASN A 249 2.69 10.37 -22.02
N GLU A 250 2.06 10.85 -23.09
CA GLU A 250 1.08 11.94 -23.03
C GLU A 250 -0.15 11.55 -22.20
N LEU A 251 -0.75 10.39 -22.48
CA LEU A 251 -1.92 9.90 -21.75
C LEU A 251 -1.67 9.74 -20.25
N ILE A 252 -0.50 9.22 -19.89
CA ILE A 252 -0.06 9.10 -18.50
C ILE A 252 0.29 10.47 -17.93
N GLY A 253 0.88 11.36 -18.74
CA GLY A 253 1.24 12.73 -18.40
C GLY A 253 0.04 13.61 -18.06
N HIS A 254 -1.12 13.35 -18.67
CA HIS A 254 -2.36 14.04 -18.34
C HIS A 254 -2.81 13.80 -16.90
N CYS A 255 -2.40 12.70 -16.26
CA CYS A 255 -2.72 12.46 -14.86
C CYS A 255 -2.12 13.56 -13.97
N PRO A 256 -2.93 14.23 -13.13
CA PRO A 256 -2.48 15.35 -12.33
C PRO A 256 -1.41 14.91 -11.35
N GLU A 257 -0.32 15.66 -11.23
CA GLU A 257 0.68 15.37 -10.21
C GLU A 257 0.15 15.72 -8.82
N GLU A 258 0.15 14.74 -7.92
CA GLU A 258 -0.19 14.95 -6.52
C GLU A 258 1.06 14.95 -5.64
N LYS A 259 1.05 15.81 -4.61
CA LYS A 259 2.10 15.78 -3.58
C LYS A 259 1.99 14.48 -2.80
N SER A 260 3.09 13.72 -2.74
CA SER A 260 3.38 12.60 -1.83
C SER A 260 2.15 12.03 -1.11
N SER A 261 1.52 11.02 -1.71
CA SER A 261 0.44 10.26 -1.08
C SER A 261 1.01 9.20 -0.13
N VAL A 262 0.52 9.17 1.11
CA VAL A 262 0.84 8.07 2.04
C VAL A 262 0.17 6.79 1.52
N ILE A 263 0.97 5.79 1.17
CA ILE A 263 0.48 4.47 0.80
C ILE A 263 0.03 3.75 2.07
N THR A 264 -1.27 3.49 2.16
CA THR A 264 -1.90 2.72 3.23
C THR A 264 -2.66 1.54 2.65
N ALA A 265 -2.79 0.45 3.41
CA ALA A 265 -3.59 -0.70 3.01
C ALA A 265 -5.07 -0.31 2.75
N THR A 266 -5.61 0.62 3.53
CA THR A 266 -6.97 1.13 3.36
C THR A 266 -7.16 1.85 2.04
N ASN A 267 -6.20 2.72 1.66
CA ASN A 267 -6.27 3.47 0.40
C ASN A 267 -6.18 2.52 -0.79
N LEU A 268 -5.21 1.59 -0.79
CA LEU A 268 -5.07 0.58 -1.85
C LEU A 268 -6.32 -0.30 -1.99
N LYS A 269 -6.89 -0.74 -0.87
CA LYS A 269 -8.12 -1.55 -0.87
C LYS A 269 -9.31 -0.77 -1.46
N THR A 270 -9.47 0.48 -1.06
CA THR A 270 -10.57 1.34 -1.53
C THR A 270 -10.45 1.61 -3.03
N LEU A 271 -9.24 1.92 -3.49
CA LEU A 271 -8.92 2.13 -4.90
C LEU A 271 -9.23 0.88 -5.73
N ALA A 272 -8.75 -0.29 -5.31
CA ALA A 272 -9.01 -1.56 -5.99
C ALA A 272 -10.51 -1.90 -6.05
N GLN A 273 -11.25 -1.66 -4.95
CA GLN A 273 -12.70 -1.86 -4.91
C GLN A 273 -13.43 -0.94 -5.89
N ARG A 274 -13.02 0.34 -5.96
CA ARG A 274 -13.62 1.33 -6.86
C ARG A 274 -13.40 0.96 -8.33
N VAL A 275 -12.19 0.54 -8.71
CA VAL A 275 -11.90 0.08 -10.09
C VAL A 275 -12.72 -1.17 -10.43
N ARG A 276 -12.79 -2.16 -9.52
CA ARG A 276 -13.60 -3.37 -9.74
C ARG A 276 -15.09 -3.07 -9.91
N ALA A 277 -15.61 -2.09 -9.17
CA ALA A 277 -17.01 -1.68 -9.28
C ALA A 277 -17.35 -1.04 -10.64
N MET A 278 -16.35 -0.60 -11.42
CA MET A 278 -16.54 -0.04 -12.77
C MET A 278 -16.57 -1.11 -13.87
N VAL A 279 -16.28 -2.37 -13.53
CA VAL A 279 -16.25 -3.48 -14.48
C VAL A 279 -17.66 -3.94 -14.81
N LYS A 280 -17.94 -4.06 -16.10
CA LYS A 280 -19.20 -4.57 -16.65
C LYS A 280 -19.00 -6.03 -17.03
N ILE A 281 -19.89 -6.92 -16.60
CA ILE A 281 -19.82 -8.35 -16.95
C ILE A 281 -20.75 -8.62 -18.14
N ILE A 282 -20.20 -9.10 -19.24
CA ILE A 282 -20.96 -9.44 -20.46
C ILE A 282 -20.43 -10.77 -21.00
N LEU A 283 -21.33 -11.73 -21.24
CA LEU A 283 -21.02 -13.01 -21.89
C LEU A 283 -19.76 -13.73 -21.34
N GLY A 284 -19.59 -13.74 -20.01
CA GLY A 284 -18.49 -14.43 -19.34
C GLY A 284 -17.14 -13.69 -19.33
N ALA A 285 -17.11 -12.42 -19.76
CA ALA A 285 -15.94 -11.55 -19.67
C ALA A 285 -16.26 -10.25 -18.91
N GLY A 286 -15.22 -9.64 -18.36
CA GLY A 286 -15.28 -8.34 -17.70
C GLY A 286 -14.78 -7.24 -18.64
N TYR A 287 -15.42 -6.08 -18.61
CA TYR A 287 -15.10 -4.95 -19.45
C TYR A 287 -14.94 -3.69 -18.61
N LEU A 288 -13.78 -3.06 -18.71
CA LEU A 288 -13.46 -1.82 -18.01
C LEU A 288 -13.36 -0.69 -19.03
N GLY A 289 -14.25 0.29 -18.91
CA GLY A 289 -14.39 1.41 -19.86
C GLY A 289 -15.75 1.45 -20.55
N THR A 290 -15.86 2.28 -21.59
CA THR A 290 -17.12 2.55 -22.30
C THR A 290 -17.41 1.53 -23.38
N LEU A 291 -18.66 1.09 -23.44
CA LEU A 291 -19.19 0.20 -24.47
C LEU A 291 -20.33 0.95 -25.16
N HIS A 292 -20.11 1.52 -26.36
CA HIS A 292 -21.17 2.22 -27.09
C HIS A 292 -22.04 1.21 -27.83
N ASN A 293 -21.41 0.41 -28.70
CA ASN A 293 -22.06 -0.65 -29.43
C ASN A 293 -21.08 -1.83 -29.60
N GLY A 294 -21.31 -2.92 -28.87
CA GLY A 294 -20.45 -4.11 -28.91
C GLY A 294 -19.41 -4.17 -27.78
N THR A 295 -18.45 -5.08 -27.94
CA THR A 295 -17.49 -5.47 -26.88
C THR A 295 -16.05 -5.67 -27.38
N SER A 296 -15.71 -5.12 -28.55
CA SER A 296 -14.44 -5.35 -29.24
C SER A 296 -13.27 -4.53 -28.69
N CYS A 297 -13.50 -3.56 -27.80
CA CYS A 297 -12.47 -2.67 -27.23
C CYS A 297 -11.51 -2.11 -28.29
N GLU A 298 -12.06 -1.78 -29.46
CA GLU A 298 -11.37 -1.36 -30.67
C GLU A 298 -11.06 0.14 -30.71
N GLY A 299 -11.62 0.93 -29.79
CA GLY A 299 -11.29 2.35 -29.67
C GLY A 299 -12.12 3.31 -30.50
N THR A 300 -13.19 2.82 -31.14
CA THR A 300 -14.01 3.61 -32.06
C THR A 300 -15.31 4.10 -31.41
N GLN A 301 -15.82 5.21 -31.91
CA GLN A 301 -17.09 5.81 -31.46
C GLN A 301 -18.28 4.86 -31.69
N GLY A 302 -18.27 4.13 -32.81
CA GLY A 302 -19.29 3.14 -33.14
C GLY A 302 -19.10 1.77 -32.46
N GLY A 303 -18.07 1.61 -31.62
CA GLY A 303 -17.66 0.35 -31.04
C GLY A 303 -17.56 0.41 -29.51
N ALA A 304 -16.42 0.02 -28.96
CA ALA A 304 -16.12 0.15 -27.54
C ALA A 304 -14.71 0.69 -27.27
N ILE A 305 -14.57 1.46 -26.19
CA ILE A 305 -13.31 2.06 -25.73
C ILE A 305 -13.05 1.56 -24.32
N CYS A 306 -12.46 0.37 -24.25
CA CYS A 306 -12.38 -0.43 -23.03
C CYS A 306 -11.12 -1.30 -22.98
N THR A 307 -10.98 -2.02 -21.87
CA THR A 307 -10.16 -3.22 -21.74
C THR A 307 -11.08 -4.41 -21.46
N LYS A 308 -10.84 -5.54 -22.14
CA LYS A 308 -11.55 -6.81 -21.93
C LYS A 308 -10.71 -7.77 -21.08
N TYR A 309 -11.33 -8.39 -20.09
CA TYR A 309 -10.71 -9.40 -19.23
C TYR A 309 -11.43 -10.74 -19.42
N THR A 310 -10.78 -11.69 -20.09
CA THR A 310 -11.41 -12.98 -20.44
C THR A 310 -11.62 -13.81 -19.19
N GLY A 311 -12.84 -14.34 -19.02
CA GLY A 311 -13.18 -15.16 -17.87
C GLY A 311 -13.34 -14.38 -16.56
N TYR A 312 -13.31 -13.04 -16.59
CA TYR A 312 -13.71 -12.22 -15.45
C TYR A 312 -15.24 -12.22 -15.36
N THR A 313 -15.79 -13.06 -14.50
CA THR A 313 -17.24 -13.29 -14.36
C THR A 313 -17.80 -12.62 -13.11
N ALA A 314 -19.11 -12.75 -12.86
CA ALA A 314 -19.71 -12.31 -11.61
C ALA A 314 -19.15 -13.04 -10.36
N ALA A 315 -18.56 -14.22 -10.53
CA ALA A 315 -17.98 -14.97 -9.42
C ALA A 315 -16.65 -14.36 -8.96
N ALA A 316 -16.54 -14.01 -7.67
CA ALA A 316 -15.35 -13.37 -7.10
C ALA A 316 -14.05 -14.17 -7.30
N ALA A 317 -14.14 -15.50 -7.34
CA ALA A 317 -12.99 -16.37 -7.59
C ALA A 317 -12.33 -16.11 -8.97
N SER A 318 -13.09 -15.60 -9.93
CA SER A 318 -12.59 -15.31 -11.28
C SER A 318 -11.83 -13.98 -11.40
N HIS A 319 -11.82 -13.15 -10.34
CA HIS A 319 -11.27 -11.79 -10.39
C HIS A 319 -9.76 -11.74 -10.14
N ALA A 320 -9.20 -12.79 -9.57
CA ALA A 320 -7.81 -12.83 -9.16
C ALA A 320 -6.89 -12.59 -10.37
N TRP A 321 -6.00 -11.59 -10.25
CA TRP A 321 -4.93 -11.29 -11.21
C TRP A 321 -5.37 -10.93 -12.63
N LYS A 322 -6.65 -10.58 -12.83
CA LYS A 322 -7.19 -10.20 -14.14
C LYS A 322 -7.06 -8.73 -14.44
N ILE A 323 -7.37 -7.89 -13.45
CA ILE A 323 -7.16 -6.45 -13.52
C ILE A 323 -5.81 -6.18 -12.87
N PRO A 324 -4.95 -5.34 -13.48
CA PRO A 324 -3.73 -4.85 -12.84
C PRO A 324 -4.05 -4.25 -11.46
#